data_AF-A0A8B7D9U7-F1
#
_entry.id   AF-A0A8B7D9U7-F1
#
_cell.length_a   1.000
_cell.length_b   1.000
_cell.length_c   1.000
_cell.angle_alpha   90.00
_cell.angle_beta   90.00
_cell.angle_gamma   90.00
#
_symmetry.space_group_name_H-M   'P 1'
#
loop_
_entity.id
_entity.type
_entity.pdbx_description
1 polymer ?
#
loop_
_entity_poly.entity_id
_entity_poly.type
_entity_poly.pdbx_seq_one_letter_code
_entity_poly.pdbx_strand_id
1 'polypeptide(L)'
;MTSSKSLSSFLQSLEAKDLYTVFNLFKEKPIFVNRETFCELLSKTLTKGDETDYQRLFDSVDSIKSGLLSWDSLCNYLLLKYYEQDELRSAIQIPEWKTAEFVPIFHKKSICRILECQHSYVVVSTDGQLTFLNNDLKTNHTVKLKTGVNEEKLKNLWVTDAIFIESISKFVFSTTKKELYFYDITTPKLSYCQGKFHNLNAVPLCLTSRSDENQTRSFIIAYGDTNGTVYIIYFSSYAIFQNKRDSKIKNNVFTINDIINGAVSCVSCIKYDAHSNWVSSIMHVSYLNCVVSCSASKADSLTLAWLAKKDKKVKLTKFSVSLGINEFDYHKKLNIIASAGIDTTICLWNPYHANKPVGVLRAHSCVVAGVK
;
A
#
# COMPACT_ATOMS: atom_id res chain seq x y z
N MET A 1 -41.64 23.10 28.76
CA MET A 1 -40.92 23.82 27.69
C MET A 1 -40.49 22.79 26.67
N THR A 2 -41.17 22.78 25.53
CA THR A 2 -41.07 21.77 24.49
C THR A 2 -39.72 21.87 23.78
N SER A 3 -39.00 20.75 23.77
CA SER A 3 -37.77 20.52 23.02
C SER A 3 -37.95 20.94 21.57
N SER A 4 -37.23 21.96 21.11
CA SER A 4 -37.13 22.28 19.69
C SER A 4 -36.34 21.17 19.01
N LYS A 5 -37.05 20.15 18.48
CA LYS A 5 -36.45 19.22 17.53
C LYS A 5 -35.82 20.04 16.40
N SER A 6 -34.57 19.74 16.10
CA SER A 6 -33.84 20.39 15.00
C SER A 6 -34.33 19.81 13.67
N LEU A 7 -34.40 20.63 12.61
CA LEU A 7 -34.76 20.19 11.26
C LEU A 7 -33.93 18.97 10.80
N SER A 8 -32.67 18.89 11.24
CA SER A 8 -31.80 17.73 11.00
C SER A 8 -32.34 16.42 11.60
N SER A 9 -32.92 16.48 12.81
CA SER A 9 -33.52 15.30 13.47
C SER A 9 -34.78 14.82 12.74
N PHE A 10 -35.55 15.75 12.18
CA PHE A 10 -36.71 15.43 11.35
C PHE A 10 -36.28 14.75 10.03
N LEU A 11 -35.32 15.33 9.30
CA LEU A 11 -34.79 14.77 8.05
C LEU A 11 -34.18 13.37 8.24
N GLN A 12 -33.59 13.11 9.41
CA GLN A 12 -33.04 11.80 9.75
C GLN A 12 -34.10 10.74 10.05
N SER A 13 -35.34 11.15 10.36
CA SER A 13 -36.44 10.21 10.63
C SER A 13 -37.15 9.72 9.36
N LEU A 14 -36.96 10.43 8.24
CA LEU A 14 -37.55 10.10 6.94
C LEU A 14 -36.87 8.88 6.32
N GLU A 15 -37.67 7.91 5.88
CA GLU A 15 -37.23 6.74 5.14
C GLU A 15 -37.45 6.90 3.64
N ALA A 16 -36.83 6.05 2.83
CA ALA A 16 -37.02 6.05 1.37
C ALA A 16 -38.50 5.90 0.95
N LYS A 17 -39.30 5.18 1.74
CA LYS A 17 -40.76 5.04 1.52
C LYS A 17 -41.49 6.36 1.70
N ASP A 18 -41.09 7.15 2.70
CA ASP A 18 -41.66 8.45 3.02
C ASP A 18 -41.34 9.47 1.90
N LEU A 19 -40.13 9.43 1.35
CA LEU A 19 -39.77 10.28 0.21
C LEU A 19 -40.50 9.87 -1.08
N TYR A 20 -40.76 8.58 -1.26
CA TYR A 20 -41.50 8.07 -2.42
C TYR A 20 -42.98 8.46 -2.38
N THR A 21 -43.61 8.48 -1.20
CA THR A 21 -44.99 8.96 -1.06
C THR A 21 -45.11 10.45 -1.33
N VAL A 22 -44.16 11.26 -0.84
CA VAL A 22 -44.10 12.70 -1.15
C VAL A 22 -43.90 12.91 -2.66
N PHE A 23 -43.02 12.16 -3.31
CA PHE A 23 -42.82 12.24 -4.77
C PHE A 23 -44.12 12.00 -5.56
N ASN A 24 -44.83 10.91 -5.25
CA ASN A 24 -46.08 10.60 -5.96
C ASN A 24 -47.14 11.70 -5.77
N LEU A 25 -47.17 12.32 -4.59
CA LEU A 25 -48.12 13.38 -4.29
C LEU A 25 -47.83 14.68 -5.07
N PHE A 26 -46.55 15.02 -5.26
CA PHE A 26 -46.16 16.16 -6.11
C PHE A 26 -46.36 15.88 -7.60
N LYS A 27 -46.23 14.62 -8.03
CA LYS A 27 -46.45 14.22 -9.42
C LYS A 27 -47.90 14.42 -9.89
N GLU A 28 -48.86 14.30 -8.99
CA GLU A 28 -50.30 14.43 -9.29
C GLU A 28 -50.83 15.86 -9.21
N LYS A 29 -50.03 16.83 -8.75
CA LYS A 29 -50.48 18.20 -8.42
C LYS A 29 -49.75 19.27 -9.23
N PRO A 30 -50.27 20.52 -9.28
CA PRO A 30 -49.61 21.64 -9.96
C PRO A 30 -48.15 21.80 -9.51
N ILE A 31 -47.31 22.24 -10.47
CA ILE A 31 -45.84 22.27 -10.38
C ILE A 31 -45.33 23.13 -9.21
N PHE A 32 -46.14 24.07 -8.73
CA PHE A 32 -45.80 24.99 -7.65
C PHE A 32 -46.82 24.91 -6.51
N VAL A 33 -46.32 24.77 -5.29
CA VAL A 33 -47.12 24.62 -4.07
C VAL A 33 -46.78 25.78 -3.12
N ASN A 34 -47.81 26.43 -2.57
CA ASN A 34 -47.63 27.48 -1.56
C ASN A 34 -47.38 26.87 -0.17
N ARG A 35 -46.95 27.70 0.79
CA ARG A 35 -46.57 27.26 2.15
C ARG A 35 -47.67 26.49 2.89
N GLU A 36 -48.90 26.99 2.86
CA GLU A 36 -50.04 26.37 3.53
C GLU A 36 -50.39 25.01 2.91
N THR A 37 -50.49 24.96 1.57
CA THR A 37 -50.77 23.73 0.84
C THR A 37 -49.65 22.72 1.05
N PHE A 38 -48.39 23.15 1.12
CA PHE A 38 -47.25 22.29 1.39
C PHE A 38 -47.34 21.62 2.77
N CYS A 39 -47.63 22.40 3.81
CA CYS A 39 -47.80 21.89 5.17
C CYS A 39 -48.99 20.93 5.27
N GLU A 40 -50.12 21.25 4.65
CA GLU A 40 -51.28 20.35 4.62
C GLU A 40 -50.98 19.03 3.91
N LEU A 41 -50.27 19.09 2.78
CA LEU A 41 -49.93 17.92 2.00
C LEU A 41 -49.00 16.99 2.77
N LEU A 42 -47.92 17.54 3.33
CA LEU A 42 -46.99 16.76 4.14
C LEU A 42 -47.66 16.20 5.40
N SER A 43 -48.54 16.96 6.05
CA SER A 43 -49.29 16.48 7.23
C SER A 43 -50.23 15.32 6.91
N LYS A 44 -50.74 15.24 5.68
CA LYS A 44 -51.59 14.13 5.22
C LYS A 44 -50.78 12.88 4.84
N THR A 45 -49.55 13.03 4.37
CA THR A 45 -48.72 11.91 3.90
C THR A 45 -47.71 11.39 4.92
N LEU A 46 -47.15 12.26 5.74
CA LEU A 46 -46.07 11.94 6.67
C LEU A 46 -46.62 11.93 8.10
N THR A 47 -46.39 10.83 8.79
CA THR A 47 -46.77 10.66 10.21
C THR A 47 -45.64 11.04 11.17
N LYS A 48 -44.47 11.44 10.65
CA LYS A 48 -43.21 11.58 11.40
C LYS A 48 -42.81 13.03 11.73
N GLY A 49 -43.55 14.03 11.27
CA GLY A 49 -43.26 15.45 11.51
C GLY A 49 -44.49 16.23 11.99
N ASP A 50 -44.24 17.34 12.68
CA ASP A 50 -45.25 18.31 13.06
C ASP A 50 -45.26 19.51 12.09
N GLU A 51 -46.32 20.32 12.17
CA GLU A 51 -46.52 21.46 11.27
C GLU A 51 -45.32 22.44 11.31
N THR A 52 -44.67 22.58 12.47
CA THR A 52 -43.50 23.45 12.62
C THR A 52 -42.29 22.92 11.84
N ASP A 53 -42.11 21.61 11.75
CA ASP A 53 -41.04 20.98 10.97
C ASP A 53 -41.29 21.12 9.46
N TYR A 54 -42.54 21.00 9.01
CA TYR A 54 -42.91 21.23 7.61
C TYR A 54 -42.75 22.69 7.20
N GLN A 55 -43.12 23.63 8.07
CA GLN A 55 -42.90 25.06 7.83
C GLN A 55 -41.41 25.39 7.72
N ARG A 56 -40.58 24.86 8.62
CA ARG A 56 -39.12 25.03 8.55
C ARG A 56 -38.52 24.41 7.30
N LEU A 57 -39.02 23.26 6.86
CA LEU A 57 -38.59 22.64 5.60
C LEU A 57 -38.91 23.54 4.42
N PHE A 58 -40.14 24.08 4.36
CA PHE A 58 -40.54 25.03 3.32
C PHE A 58 -39.62 26.27 3.31
N ASP A 59 -39.43 26.89 4.47
CA ASP A 59 -38.61 28.11 4.59
C ASP A 59 -37.13 27.84 4.24
N SER A 60 -36.64 26.62 4.48
CA SER A 60 -35.27 26.23 4.12
C SER A 60 -35.07 25.97 2.62
N VAL A 61 -36.12 25.52 1.93
CA VAL A 61 -36.10 25.30 0.48
C VAL A 61 -36.33 26.62 -0.26
N ASP A 62 -37.28 27.43 0.19
CA ASP A 62 -37.61 28.74 -0.37
C ASP A 62 -36.67 29.85 0.14
N SER A 63 -35.36 29.65 -0.05
CA SER A 63 -34.32 30.62 0.34
C SER A 63 -34.48 32.00 -0.32
N ILE A 64 -35.19 32.07 -1.46
CA ILE A 64 -35.45 33.31 -2.22
C ILE A 64 -36.77 33.99 -1.78
N LYS A 65 -37.55 33.38 -0.87
CA LYS A 65 -38.87 33.87 -0.41
C LYS A 65 -39.85 34.12 -1.56
N SER A 66 -39.83 33.25 -2.56
CA SER A 66 -40.75 33.29 -3.70
C SER A 66 -42.19 32.94 -3.32
N GLY A 67 -42.40 32.29 -2.17
CA GLY A 67 -43.70 31.83 -1.69
C GLY A 67 -44.24 30.62 -2.43
N LEU A 68 -43.49 30.08 -3.39
CA LEU A 68 -43.89 28.97 -4.26
C LEU A 68 -42.74 27.96 -4.36
N LEU A 69 -43.04 26.70 -4.05
CA LEU A 69 -42.07 25.62 -4.01
C LEU A 69 -42.37 24.59 -5.09
N SER A 70 -41.35 24.22 -5.87
CA SER A 70 -41.42 23.14 -6.86
C SER A 70 -40.78 21.85 -6.34
N TRP A 71 -41.21 20.71 -6.88
CA TRP A 71 -40.62 19.40 -6.55
C TRP A 71 -39.10 19.37 -6.81
N ASP A 72 -38.64 19.92 -7.93
CA ASP A 72 -37.21 19.96 -8.26
C ASP A 72 -36.39 20.71 -7.21
N SER A 73 -36.95 21.81 -6.67
CA SER A 73 -36.30 22.60 -5.62
C SER A 73 -36.20 21.83 -4.30
N LEU A 74 -37.27 21.13 -3.93
CA LEU A 74 -37.28 20.25 -2.75
C LEU A 74 -36.31 19.07 -2.90
N CYS A 75 -36.30 18.42 -4.08
CA CYS A 75 -35.39 17.33 -4.40
C CYS A 75 -33.93 17.76 -4.27
N ASN A 76 -33.56 18.89 -4.89
CA ASN A 76 -32.20 19.39 -4.85
C ASN A 76 -31.77 19.70 -3.41
N TYR A 77 -32.64 20.33 -2.62
CA TYR A 77 -32.36 20.62 -1.22
C TYR A 77 -32.17 19.34 -0.39
N LEU A 78 -33.09 18.37 -0.51
CA LEU A 78 -32.99 17.10 0.21
C LEU A 78 -31.74 16.33 -0.19
N LEU A 79 -31.43 16.27 -1.48
CA LEU A 79 -30.23 15.60 -2.01
C LEU A 79 -28.96 16.22 -1.44
N LEU A 80 -28.82 17.54 -1.47
CA LEU A 80 -27.69 18.25 -0.85
C LEU A 80 -27.56 17.92 0.64
N LYS A 81 -28.66 17.93 1.39
CA LYS A 81 -28.64 17.63 2.82
C LYS A 81 -28.27 16.18 3.13
N TYR A 82 -28.73 15.22 2.33
CA TYR A 82 -28.33 13.82 2.50
C TYR A 82 -26.85 13.60 2.15
N TYR A 83 -26.33 14.27 1.11
CA TYR A 83 -24.89 14.24 0.79
C TYR A 83 -24.02 14.80 1.93
N GLU A 84 -24.37 15.97 2.47
CA GLU A 84 -23.66 16.56 3.63
C GLU A 84 -23.67 15.62 4.84
N GLN A 85 -24.80 14.96 5.11
CA GLN A 85 -24.89 14.00 6.21
C GLN A 85 -24.08 12.72 5.96
N ASP A 86 -24.01 12.24 4.72
CA ASP A 86 -23.23 11.05 4.38
C ASP A 86 -21.72 11.31 4.42
N GLU A 87 -21.27 12.51 4.02
CA GLU A 87 -19.88 12.96 4.24
C GLU A 87 -19.53 13.03 5.73
N LEU A 88 -20.42 13.56 6.57
CA LEU A 88 -20.20 13.61 8.01
C LEU A 88 -20.20 12.21 8.64
N ARG A 89 -21.07 11.30 8.18
CA ARG A 89 -21.10 9.90 8.65
C ARG A 89 -19.86 9.14 8.24
N SER A 90 -19.47 9.21 6.97
CA SER A 90 -18.25 8.56 6.47
C SER A 90 -16.98 9.11 7.12
N ALA A 91 -16.96 10.40 7.51
CA ALA A 91 -15.86 10.98 8.28
C ALA A 91 -15.78 10.49 9.75
N ILE A 92 -16.90 10.03 10.33
CA ILE A 92 -16.98 9.61 11.75
C ILE A 92 -17.01 8.08 11.90
N GLN A 93 -17.39 7.34 10.85
CA GLN A 93 -17.54 5.89 10.91
C GLN A 93 -16.16 5.22 10.94
N ILE A 94 -15.64 5.02 12.14
CA ILE A 94 -14.51 4.12 12.39
C ILE A 94 -14.93 2.74 11.87
N PRO A 95 -14.14 2.08 11.01
CA PRO A 95 -14.48 0.74 10.55
C PRO A 95 -14.65 -0.18 11.77
N GLU A 96 -15.79 -0.85 11.87
CA GLU A 96 -15.98 -1.90 12.88
C GLU A 96 -15.18 -3.14 12.44
N TRP A 97 -13.91 -3.18 12.84
CA TRP A 97 -13.04 -4.33 12.60
C TRP A 97 -13.59 -5.53 13.35
N LYS A 98 -13.84 -6.63 12.64
CA LYS A 98 -14.10 -7.93 13.27
C LYS A 98 -12.90 -8.34 14.11
N THR A 99 -13.15 -9.13 15.15
CA THR A 99 -12.09 -9.69 16.01
C THR A 99 -11.05 -10.43 15.16
N ALA A 100 -9.77 -10.14 15.39
CA ALA A 100 -8.69 -10.81 14.68
C ALA A 100 -8.71 -12.32 14.96
N GLU A 101 -8.74 -13.13 13.90
CA GLU A 101 -8.64 -14.58 13.99
C GLU A 101 -7.17 -15.01 13.91
N PHE A 102 -6.75 -15.90 14.80
CA PHE A 102 -5.38 -16.41 14.83
C PHE A 102 -5.25 -17.66 13.96
N VAL A 103 -4.43 -17.57 12.92
CA VAL A 103 -4.10 -18.71 12.05
C VAL A 103 -2.83 -19.39 12.59
N PRO A 104 -2.90 -20.64 13.08
CA PRO A 104 -1.72 -21.33 13.59
C PRO A 104 -0.81 -21.75 12.43
N ILE A 105 0.38 -21.17 12.35
CA ILE A 105 1.42 -21.53 11.38
C ILE A 105 2.64 -22.06 12.13
N PHE A 106 3.08 -23.27 11.80
CA PHE A 106 4.20 -23.92 12.48
C PHE A 106 5.54 -23.51 11.88
N HIS A 107 6.05 -22.36 12.30
CA HIS A 107 7.46 -21.98 12.11
C HIS A 107 8.23 -22.08 13.42
N LYS A 108 9.42 -22.69 13.39
CA LYS A 108 10.31 -22.78 14.57
C LYS A 108 11.03 -21.47 14.89
N LYS A 109 11.04 -20.54 13.93
CA LYS A 109 11.74 -19.26 13.98
C LYS A 109 10.79 -18.14 13.56
N SER A 110 11.21 -16.90 13.79
CA SER A 110 10.42 -15.71 13.45
C SER A 110 10.11 -15.65 11.95
N ILE A 111 8.96 -15.09 11.63
CA ILE A 111 8.54 -14.79 10.26
C ILE A 111 9.36 -13.58 9.79
N CYS A 112 10.00 -13.70 8.63
CA CYS A 112 10.72 -12.58 8.01
C CYS A 112 9.83 -11.83 7.01
N ARG A 113 8.97 -12.53 6.25
CA ARG A 113 8.09 -11.90 5.27
C ARG A 113 6.86 -12.74 4.95
N ILE A 114 5.76 -12.05 4.61
CA ILE A 114 4.55 -12.61 4.02
C ILE A 114 4.44 -12.04 2.60
N LEU A 115 4.27 -12.91 1.61
CA LEU A 115 4.19 -12.57 0.19
C LEU A 115 2.87 -13.04 -0.39
N GLU A 116 2.32 -12.30 -1.35
CA GLU A 116 1.27 -12.79 -2.22
C GLU A 116 1.91 -13.41 -3.48
N CYS A 117 1.38 -14.56 -3.90
CA CYS A 117 1.86 -15.31 -5.05
C CYS A 117 0.70 -16.02 -5.74
N GLN A 118 0.33 -15.61 -6.96
CA GLN A 118 -0.65 -16.30 -7.81
C GLN A 118 -1.95 -16.69 -7.07
N HIS A 119 -2.54 -15.77 -6.30
CA HIS A 119 -3.73 -16.02 -5.46
C HIS A 119 -3.51 -17.00 -4.29
N SER A 120 -2.30 -16.98 -3.73
CA SER A 120 -1.95 -17.70 -2.50
C SER A 120 -1.02 -16.82 -1.67
N TYR A 121 -0.93 -17.08 -0.37
CA TYR A 121 0.02 -16.38 0.50
C TYR A 121 1.19 -17.29 0.83
N VAL A 122 2.38 -16.73 0.89
CA VAL A 122 3.61 -17.44 1.23
C VAL A 122 4.24 -16.79 2.44
N VAL A 123 4.32 -17.55 3.53
CA VAL A 123 4.96 -17.11 4.77
C VAL A 123 6.38 -17.64 4.78
N VAL A 124 7.34 -16.72 4.84
CA VAL A 124 8.78 -17.02 4.87
C VAL A 124 9.30 -16.76 6.26
N SER A 125 10.04 -17.74 6.79
CA SER A 125 10.71 -17.64 8.09
C SER A 125 12.20 -17.38 7.96
N THR A 126 12.80 -16.87 9.04
CA THR A 126 14.22 -16.53 9.09
C THR A 126 15.15 -17.73 8.89
N ASP A 127 14.72 -18.97 9.14
CA ASP A 127 15.51 -20.17 8.84
C ASP A 127 15.27 -20.76 7.43
N GLY A 128 14.58 -20.02 6.56
CA GLY A 128 14.34 -20.39 5.17
C GLY A 128 13.28 -21.47 4.99
N GLN A 129 12.34 -21.61 5.93
CA GLN A 129 11.13 -22.41 5.75
C GLN A 129 10.02 -21.52 5.15
N LEU A 130 9.40 -21.99 4.07
CA LEU A 130 8.31 -21.37 3.34
C LEU A 130 7.02 -22.18 3.54
N THR A 131 5.96 -21.53 3.99
CA THR A 131 4.63 -22.13 4.13
C THR A 131 3.68 -21.48 3.14
N PHE A 132 3.10 -22.29 2.26
CA PHE A 132 2.11 -21.85 1.28
C PHE A 132 0.70 -21.98 1.88
N LEU A 133 -0.04 -20.89 1.86
CA LEU A 133 -1.41 -20.76 2.35
C LEU A 133 -2.34 -20.50 1.17
N ASN A 134 -3.54 -21.08 1.19
CA ASN A 134 -4.59 -20.72 0.24
C ASN A 134 -5.26 -19.38 0.63
N ASN A 135 -6.25 -18.94 -0.17
CA ASN A 135 -7.02 -17.72 0.13
C ASN A 135 -7.81 -17.80 1.45
N ASP A 136 -8.13 -19.00 1.91
CA ASP A 136 -8.79 -19.24 3.21
C ASP A 136 -7.79 -19.31 4.38
N LEU A 137 -6.53 -18.92 4.16
CA LEU A 137 -5.43 -18.96 5.13
C LEU A 137 -5.14 -20.38 5.69
N LYS A 138 -5.54 -21.43 4.98
CA LYS A 138 -5.21 -22.82 5.30
C LYS A 138 -3.88 -23.21 4.67
N THR A 139 -3.09 -23.98 5.42
CA THR A 139 -1.79 -24.46 4.95
C THR A 139 -1.96 -25.53 3.89
N ASN A 140 -1.39 -25.27 2.71
CA ASN A 140 -1.32 -26.25 1.62
C ASN A 140 -0.12 -27.17 1.81
N HIS A 141 1.08 -26.58 1.87
CA HIS A 141 2.32 -27.32 2.02
C HIS A 141 3.45 -26.41 2.51
N THR A 142 4.52 -27.04 2.99
CA THR A 142 5.67 -26.36 3.59
C THR A 142 6.96 -26.89 2.98
N VAL A 143 7.87 -25.98 2.65
CA VAL A 143 9.12 -26.26 1.95
C VAL A 143 10.27 -25.61 2.71
N LYS A 144 11.40 -26.31 2.85
CA LYS A 144 12.64 -25.71 3.37
C LYS A 144 13.61 -25.49 2.22
N LEU A 145 14.16 -24.28 2.11
CA LEU A 145 15.11 -23.92 1.06
C LEU A 145 16.34 -24.83 1.11
N LYS A 146 16.72 -25.36 -0.06
CA LYS A 146 17.96 -26.11 -0.26
C LYS A 146 18.88 -25.32 -1.18
N THR A 147 20.10 -25.00 -0.76
CA THR A 147 21.05 -24.16 -1.51
C THR A 147 22.05 -24.96 -2.36
N GLY A 148 21.63 -26.11 -2.90
CA GLY A 148 22.48 -27.02 -3.69
C GLY A 148 23.13 -28.15 -2.87
N VAL A 149 23.91 -29.00 -3.56
CA VAL A 149 24.25 -30.42 -3.26
C VAL A 149 24.77 -30.74 -1.85
N ASN A 150 25.30 -29.78 -1.09
CA ASN A 150 25.83 -30.06 0.25
C ASN A 150 24.86 -29.58 1.33
N GLU A 151 23.97 -30.50 1.75
CA GLU A 151 22.97 -30.31 2.80
C GLU A 151 23.58 -29.88 4.15
N GLU A 152 24.89 -30.06 4.36
CA GLU A 152 25.61 -29.72 5.59
C GLU A 152 25.77 -28.21 5.84
N LYS A 153 25.70 -27.35 4.81
CA LYS A 153 25.90 -25.89 4.97
C LYS A 153 24.64 -25.13 5.43
N LEU A 154 23.51 -25.82 5.64
CA LEU A 154 22.19 -25.23 5.88
C LEU A 154 21.86 -24.90 7.35
N LYS A 155 22.64 -25.36 8.33
CA LYS A 155 22.29 -25.11 9.75
C LYS A 155 22.32 -23.63 10.16
N ASN A 156 23.04 -22.77 9.42
CA ASN A 156 23.30 -21.37 9.83
C ASN A 156 22.99 -20.32 8.73
N LEU A 157 22.11 -20.60 7.76
CA LEU A 157 21.68 -19.61 6.76
C LEU A 157 20.43 -18.89 7.24
N TRP A 158 20.53 -17.57 7.49
CA TRP A 158 19.37 -16.74 7.84
C TRP A 158 18.90 -15.94 6.64
N VAL A 159 17.62 -16.07 6.34
CA VAL A 159 16.92 -15.24 5.37
C VAL A 159 16.62 -13.89 6.02
N THR A 160 17.00 -12.81 5.34
CA THR A 160 16.81 -11.44 5.79
C THR A 160 15.52 -10.87 5.21
N ASP A 161 15.37 -10.97 3.89
CA ASP A 161 14.15 -10.60 3.17
C ASP A 161 13.87 -11.54 1.98
N ALA A 162 12.64 -11.54 1.50
CA ALA A 162 12.17 -12.33 0.37
C ALA A 162 11.21 -11.53 -0.51
N ILE A 163 11.23 -11.75 -1.82
CA ILE A 163 10.26 -11.19 -2.77
C ILE A 163 9.85 -12.25 -3.79
N PHE A 164 8.65 -12.10 -4.36
CA PHE A 164 8.19 -12.87 -5.49
C PHE A 164 8.06 -11.96 -6.71
N ILE A 165 8.67 -12.35 -7.83
CA ILE A 165 8.65 -11.61 -9.09
C ILE A 165 7.74 -12.37 -10.05
N GLU A 166 6.52 -11.88 -10.23
CA GLU A 166 5.48 -12.55 -10.99
C GLU A 166 5.85 -12.72 -12.47
N SER A 167 6.45 -11.71 -13.10
CA SER A 167 6.79 -11.76 -14.53
C SER A 167 7.78 -12.88 -14.93
N ILE A 168 8.55 -13.40 -13.97
CA ILE A 168 9.50 -14.49 -14.20
C ILE A 168 9.17 -15.73 -13.37
N SER A 169 8.11 -15.69 -12.56
CA SER A 169 7.68 -16.71 -11.61
C SER A 169 8.79 -17.17 -10.66
N LYS A 170 9.59 -16.22 -10.13
CA LYS A 170 10.73 -16.54 -9.25
C LYS A 170 10.62 -15.87 -7.89
N PHE A 171 11.01 -16.63 -6.87
CA PHE A 171 11.35 -16.10 -5.56
C PHE A 171 12.81 -15.63 -5.55
N VAL A 172 13.02 -14.49 -4.92
CA VAL A 172 14.36 -13.97 -4.62
C VAL A 172 14.50 -13.88 -3.11
N PHE A 173 15.53 -14.52 -2.57
CA PHE A 173 15.84 -14.47 -1.14
C PHE A 173 17.15 -13.77 -0.90
N SER A 174 17.18 -12.91 0.10
CA SER A 174 18.38 -12.30 0.64
C SER A 174 18.82 -13.02 1.90
N THR A 175 20.13 -13.15 2.10
CA THR A 175 20.69 -13.90 3.22
C THR A 175 21.81 -13.16 3.94
N THR A 176 22.03 -13.52 5.20
CA THR A 176 23.14 -12.98 6.02
C THR A 176 24.53 -13.31 5.49
N LYS A 177 24.65 -14.21 4.50
CA LYS A 177 25.92 -14.54 3.84
C LYS A 177 26.30 -13.59 2.71
N LYS A 178 25.63 -12.43 2.58
CA LYS A 178 25.87 -11.45 1.51
C LYS A 178 25.59 -12.04 0.12
N GLU A 179 24.46 -12.74 0.01
CA GLU A 179 24.07 -13.48 -1.19
C GLU A 179 22.57 -13.31 -1.49
N LEU A 180 22.23 -13.23 -2.78
CA LEU A 180 20.85 -13.33 -3.28
C LEU A 180 20.66 -14.67 -4.00
N TYR A 181 19.57 -15.35 -3.70
CA TYR A 181 19.22 -16.63 -4.29
C TYR A 181 17.95 -16.51 -5.13
N PHE A 182 17.96 -17.11 -6.31
CA PHE A 182 16.83 -17.13 -7.24
C PHE A 182 16.27 -18.54 -7.35
N TYR A 183 15.02 -18.72 -6.96
CA TYR A 183 14.28 -19.98 -7.05
C TYR A 183 13.05 -19.82 -7.92
N ASP A 184 12.75 -20.83 -8.72
CA ASP A 184 11.57 -20.83 -9.58
C ASP A 184 10.45 -21.61 -8.92
N ILE A 185 9.25 -21.02 -8.89
CA ILE A 185 8.08 -21.63 -8.29
C ILE A 185 7.68 -22.94 -8.99
N THR A 186 7.97 -23.08 -10.27
CA THR A 186 7.70 -24.30 -11.04
C THR A 186 8.59 -25.47 -10.63
N THR A 187 9.69 -25.19 -9.91
CA THR A 187 10.60 -26.23 -9.44
C THR A 187 9.99 -26.94 -8.24
N PRO A 188 9.79 -28.27 -8.28
CA PRO A 188 9.14 -28.99 -7.20
C PRO A 188 9.95 -28.86 -5.91
N LYS A 189 9.25 -28.49 -4.83
CA LYS A 189 9.80 -28.26 -3.49
C LYS A 189 10.98 -27.26 -3.45
N LEU A 190 11.06 -26.33 -4.42
CA LEU A 190 12.17 -25.36 -4.53
C LEU A 190 13.54 -26.04 -4.36
N SER A 191 13.68 -27.24 -4.94
CA SER A 191 14.75 -28.19 -4.63
C SER A 191 16.14 -27.76 -5.13
N TYR A 192 16.20 -26.89 -6.15
CA TYR A 192 17.44 -26.36 -6.70
C TYR A 192 17.34 -24.85 -6.97
N CYS A 193 18.44 -24.15 -6.68
CA CYS A 193 18.58 -22.73 -6.91
C CYS A 193 19.02 -22.46 -8.36
N GLN A 194 18.21 -21.74 -9.14
CA GLN A 194 18.48 -21.49 -10.56
C GLN A 194 19.56 -20.45 -10.84
N GLY A 195 19.83 -19.56 -9.88
CA GLY A 195 20.89 -18.57 -9.99
C GLY A 195 21.21 -17.96 -8.64
N LYS A 196 22.43 -17.46 -8.49
CA LYS A 196 22.89 -16.87 -7.23
C LYS A 196 23.75 -15.65 -7.48
N PHE A 197 23.48 -14.56 -6.79
CA PHE A 197 24.41 -13.44 -6.71
C PHE A 197 25.23 -13.59 -5.43
N HIS A 198 26.55 -13.63 -5.56
CA HIS A 198 27.46 -13.85 -4.44
C HIS A 198 28.43 -12.69 -4.25
N ASN A 199 29.11 -12.67 -3.09
CA ASN A 199 30.05 -11.64 -2.68
C ASN A 199 29.47 -10.23 -2.80
N LEU A 200 28.26 -10.02 -2.27
CA LEU A 200 27.77 -8.66 -2.08
C LEU A 200 28.67 -7.91 -1.09
N ASN A 201 28.75 -6.60 -1.21
CA ASN A 201 29.63 -5.78 -0.37
C ASN A 201 29.22 -5.87 1.12
N ALA A 202 27.93 -5.76 1.40
CA ALA A 202 27.31 -5.87 2.71
C ALA A 202 26.08 -6.79 2.67
N VAL A 203 25.49 -7.05 3.84
CA VAL A 203 24.33 -7.94 3.96
C VAL A 203 23.09 -7.21 3.44
N PRO A 204 22.38 -7.73 2.41
CA PRO A 204 21.09 -7.19 1.99
C PRO A 204 20.06 -7.40 3.10
N LEU A 205 19.34 -6.34 3.49
CA LEU A 205 18.33 -6.38 4.56
C LEU A 205 16.90 -6.27 4.04
N CYS A 206 16.71 -5.57 2.93
CA CYS A 206 15.40 -5.33 2.34
C CYS A 206 15.47 -5.42 0.82
N LEU A 207 14.43 -5.98 0.21
CA LEU A 207 14.29 -6.26 -1.22
C LEU A 207 12.99 -5.67 -1.75
N THR A 208 13.03 -5.18 -2.98
CA THR A 208 11.85 -4.81 -3.75
C THR A 208 12.09 -5.14 -5.21
N SER A 209 11.00 -5.36 -5.96
CA SER A 209 11.09 -5.57 -7.40
C SER A 209 9.99 -4.85 -8.14
N ARG A 210 10.27 -4.61 -9.42
CA ARG A 210 9.30 -4.15 -10.41
C ARG A 210 9.50 -4.94 -11.69
N SER A 211 8.42 -5.42 -12.26
CA SER A 211 8.38 -5.86 -13.66
C SER A 211 7.90 -4.71 -14.53
N ASP A 212 8.49 -4.54 -15.71
CA ASP A 212 8.05 -3.48 -16.62
C ASP A 212 6.84 -3.94 -17.44
N GLU A 213 5.72 -3.23 -17.33
CA GLU A 213 4.46 -3.60 -17.99
C GLU A 213 4.58 -3.53 -19.54
N ASN A 214 5.46 -2.66 -20.04
CA ASN A 214 5.60 -2.41 -21.48
C ASN A 214 6.64 -3.31 -22.16
N GLN A 215 7.58 -3.88 -21.42
CA GLN A 215 8.63 -4.75 -21.94
C GLN A 215 8.54 -6.10 -21.23
N THR A 216 7.92 -7.08 -21.90
CA THR A 216 7.63 -8.44 -21.39
C THR A 216 8.84 -9.25 -20.91
N ARG A 217 10.06 -8.68 -20.95
CA ARG A 217 11.30 -9.35 -20.58
C ARG A 217 12.18 -8.58 -19.59
N SER A 218 11.83 -7.34 -19.24
CA SER A 218 12.67 -6.52 -18.37
C SER A 218 12.08 -6.38 -16.96
N PHE A 219 12.95 -6.40 -15.96
CA PHE A 219 12.57 -6.21 -14.57
C PHE A 219 13.72 -5.58 -13.78
N ILE A 220 13.37 -5.01 -12.64
CA ILE A 220 14.28 -4.32 -11.74
C ILE A 220 14.18 -5.00 -10.38
N ILE A 221 15.34 -5.26 -9.78
CA ILE A 221 15.45 -5.63 -8.36
C ILE A 221 16.23 -4.53 -7.67
N ALA A 222 15.70 -4.01 -6.58
CA ALA A 222 16.44 -3.10 -5.72
C ALA A 222 16.57 -3.68 -4.32
N TYR A 223 17.72 -3.47 -3.68
CA TYR A 223 17.95 -3.88 -2.31
C TYR A 223 18.77 -2.84 -1.55
N GLY A 224 18.53 -2.77 -0.25
CA GLY A 224 19.31 -1.98 0.69
C GLY A 224 20.16 -2.88 1.57
N ASP A 225 21.35 -2.41 1.96
CA ASP A 225 22.30 -3.18 2.75
C ASP A 225 22.54 -2.60 4.16
N THR A 226 23.36 -3.30 4.95
CA THR A 226 23.75 -2.89 6.30
C THR A 226 24.62 -1.63 6.34
N ASN A 227 25.21 -1.22 5.22
CA ASN A 227 26.07 -0.03 5.15
C ASN A 227 25.28 1.23 4.78
N GLY A 228 23.97 1.11 4.49
CA GLY A 228 23.15 2.24 4.03
C GLY A 228 23.24 2.50 2.53
N THR A 229 23.88 1.60 1.79
CA THR A 229 23.96 1.66 0.32
C THR A 229 22.75 0.96 -0.29
N VAL A 230 22.19 1.57 -1.33
CA VAL A 230 21.12 0.98 -2.13
C VAL A 230 21.65 0.58 -3.50
N TYR A 231 21.30 -0.63 -3.90
CA TYR A 231 21.64 -1.19 -5.20
C TYR A 231 20.37 -1.37 -6.01
N ILE A 232 20.40 -0.94 -7.27
CA ILE A 232 19.34 -1.13 -8.24
C ILE A 232 19.93 -1.93 -9.39
N ILE A 233 19.39 -3.12 -9.62
CA ILE A 233 19.82 -4.04 -10.66
C ILE A 233 18.74 -4.11 -11.73
N TYR A 234 19.10 -3.68 -12.93
CA TYR A 234 18.28 -3.73 -14.13
C TYR A 234 18.58 -5.00 -14.90
N PHE A 235 17.54 -5.75 -15.22
CA PHE A 235 17.60 -6.91 -16.08
C PHE A 235 16.88 -6.59 -17.39
N SER A 236 17.60 -6.65 -18.52
CA SER A 236 17.02 -6.47 -19.84
C SER A 236 16.33 -7.72 -20.37
N SER A 237 16.64 -8.89 -19.79
CA SER A 237 16.05 -10.18 -20.16
C SER A 237 16.14 -11.18 -19.00
N TYR A 238 15.09 -11.98 -18.78
CA TYR A 238 15.10 -13.12 -17.86
C TYR A 238 15.91 -14.32 -18.39
N ALA A 239 16.38 -14.28 -19.64
CA ALA A 239 17.18 -15.35 -20.26
C ALA A 239 18.50 -15.64 -19.52
N ILE A 240 18.96 -14.71 -18.68
CA ILE A 240 20.10 -14.91 -17.78
C ILE A 240 19.97 -16.17 -16.91
N PHE A 241 18.75 -16.55 -16.55
CA PHE A 241 18.51 -17.75 -15.74
C PHE A 241 18.27 -19.01 -16.59
N GLN A 242 18.10 -18.88 -17.91
CA GLN A 242 17.80 -19.99 -18.84
C GLN A 242 19.05 -20.52 -19.55
N ASN A 243 20.07 -19.68 -19.74
CA ASN A 243 21.25 -20.03 -20.53
C ASN A 243 22.26 -20.87 -19.74
N LYS A 244 22.14 -22.20 -19.84
CA LYS A 244 23.19 -23.16 -19.43
C LYS A 244 24.47 -23.12 -20.29
N ARG A 245 24.57 -22.19 -21.26
CA ARG A 245 25.52 -22.27 -22.39
C ARG A 245 26.64 -21.23 -22.39
N ASP A 246 26.65 -20.25 -21.49
CA ASP A 246 27.81 -19.35 -21.36
C ASP A 246 28.93 -20.07 -20.61
N SER A 247 29.93 -20.55 -21.37
CA SER A 247 31.07 -21.33 -20.90
C SER A 247 31.93 -20.65 -19.82
N LYS A 248 31.73 -19.34 -19.58
CA LYS A 248 32.41 -18.57 -18.53
C LYS A 248 31.71 -18.58 -17.17
N ILE A 249 30.40 -18.87 -17.11
CA ILE A 249 29.60 -18.75 -15.89
C ILE A 249 29.10 -20.14 -15.50
N LYS A 250 29.87 -20.83 -14.64
CA LYS A 250 29.42 -22.13 -14.10
C LYS A 250 28.23 -21.88 -13.16
N ASN A 251 27.10 -22.53 -13.43
CA ASN A 251 25.90 -22.61 -12.57
C ASN A 251 25.15 -21.28 -12.29
N ASN A 252 25.14 -20.31 -13.22
CA ASN A 252 24.42 -19.02 -13.03
C ASN A 252 24.80 -18.30 -11.73
N VAL A 253 26.08 -18.35 -11.37
CA VAL A 253 26.65 -17.64 -10.23
C VAL A 253 27.26 -16.33 -10.71
N PHE A 254 26.80 -15.21 -10.19
CA PHE A 254 27.24 -13.88 -10.59
C PHE A 254 27.82 -13.12 -9.39
N THR A 255 28.95 -12.43 -9.59
CA THR A 255 29.48 -11.51 -8.58
C THR A 255 28.88 -10.13 -8.78
N ILE A 256 28.65 -9.37 -7.70
CA ILE A 256 28.20 -7.97 -7.84
C ILE A 256 29.18 -7.12 -8.65
N ASN A 257 30.49 -7.37 -8.52
CA ASN A 257 31.52 -6.67 -9.26
C ASN A 257 31.46 -6.96 -10.76
N ASP A 258 31.12 -8.19 -11.15
CA ASP A 258 30.94 -8.57 -12.56
C ASP A 258 29.79 -7.77 -13.18
N ILE A 259 28.71 -7.56 -12.41
CA ILE A 259 27.54 -6.79 -12.85
C ILE A 259 27.85 -5.30 -12.92
N ILE A 260 28.55 -4.74 -11.91
CA ILE A 260 28.92 -3.32 -11.88
C ILE A 260 29.89 -2.99 -13.03
N ASN A 261 30.84 -3.89 -13.32
CA ASN A 261 31.80 -3.73 -14.41
C ASN A 261 31.21 -4.03 -15.80
N GLY A 262 29.92 -4.39 -15.88
CA GLY A 262 29.24 -4.66 -17.14
C GLY A 262 29.68 -5.95 -17.84
N ALA A 263 30.25 -6.92 -17.10
CA ALA A 263 30.67 -8.20 -17.66
C ALA A 263 29.49 -9.05 -18.18
N VAL A 264 28.26 -8.76 -17.72
CA VAL A 264 27.03 -9.41 -18.13
C VAL A 264 26.20 -8.42 -18.94
N SER A 265 26.08 -8.64 -20.25
CA SER A 265 25.46 -7.69 -21.19
C SER A 265 23.97 -7.41 -20.92
N CYS A 266 23.26 -8.35 -20.30
CA CYS A 266 21.82 -8.25 -20.01
C CYS A 266 21.50 -7.70 -18.62
N VAL A 267 22.51 -7.36 -17.81
CA VAL A 267 22.33 -6.85 -16.45
C VAL A 267 23.17 -5.60 -16.23
N SER A 268 22.59 -4.58 -15.62
CA SER A 268 23.36 -3.43 -15.15
C SER A 268 22.97 -3.04 -13.74
N CYS A 269 23.94 -2.55 -12.97
CA CYS A 269 23.72 -2.16 -11.59
C CYS A 269 24.05 -0.68 -11.40
N ILE A 270 23.17 0.03 -10.69
CA ILE A 270 23.42 1.35 -10.14
C ILE A 270 23.53 1.19 -8.62
N LYS A 271 24.56 1.75 -8.02
CA LYS A 271 24.71 1.84 -6.56
C LYS A 271 24.85 3.29 -6.13
N TYR A 272 24.28 3.62 -4.98
CA TYR A 272 24.42 4.94 -4.36
C TYR A 272 24.29 4.84 -2.85
N ASP A 273 24.98 5.72 -2.14
CA ASP A 273 24.91 5.81 -0.68
C ASP A 273 23.71 6.66 -0.30
N ALA A 274 22.67 5.98 0.17
CA ALA A 274 21.39 6.58 0.51
C ALA A 274 21.40 7.10 1.95
N HIS A 275 21.89 6.26 2.86
CA HIS A 275 21.75 6.42 4.30
C HIS A 275 23.11 6.32 5.02
N SER A 276 23.25 7.01 6.15
CA SER A 276 24.42 6.88 7.04
C SER A 276 24.34 5.66 7.97
N ASN A 277 23.21 4.96 7.97
CA ASN A 277 22.93 3.77 8.76
C ASN A 277 22.26 2.71 7.86
N TRP A 278 22.05 1.51 8.36
CA TRP A 278 21.47 0.41 7.58
C TRP A 278 20.12 0.78 6.93
N VAL A 279 19.84 0.20 5.77
CA VAL A 279 18.53 0.42 5.12
C VAL A 279 17.50 -0.48 5.79
N SER A 280 16.42 0.09 6.31
CA SER A 280 15.38 -0.66 7.03
C SER A 280 14.26 -1.15 6.10
N SER A 281 13.84 -0.33 5.14
CA SER A 281 12.85 -0.71 4.13
C SER A 281 13.14 -0.05 2.80
N ILE A 282 12.69 -0.70 1.72
CA ILE A 282 12.85 -0.22 0.34
C ILE A 282 11.60 -0.53 -0.47
N MET A 283 11.22 0.38 -1.35
CA MET A 283 10.07 0.25 -2.22
C MET A 283 10.34 0.88 -3.58
N HIS A 284 10.04 0.14 -4.65
CA HIS A 284 10.02 0.72 -5.98
C HIS A 284 8.66 1.38 -6.26
N VAL A 285 8.63 2.70 -6.42
CA VAL A 285 7.40 3.44 -6.72
C VAL A 285 7.30 3.69 -8.23
N SER A 286 6.45 2.89 -8.86
CA SER A 286 6.25 2.88 -10.30
C SER A 286 5.72 4.17 -10.89
N TYR A 287 4.83 4.85 -10.17
CA TYR A 287 4.19 6.09 -10.62
C TYR A 287 5.17 7.27 -10.72
N LEU A 288 6.10 7.35 -9.76
CA LEU A 288 7.11 8.40 -9.68
C LEU A 288 8.42 8.04 -10.41
N ASN A 289 8.54 6.79 -10.87
CA ASN A 289 9.77 6.23 -11.41
C ASN A 289 10.96 6.45 -10.45
N CYS A 290 10.76 6.12 -9.17
CA CYS A 290 11.76 6.27 -8.13
C CYS A 290 11.84 5.04 -7.23
N VAL A 291 13.00 4.84 -6.62
CA VAL A 291 13.18 3.92 -5.49
C VAL A 291 13.17 4.74 -4.21
N VAL A 292 12.34 4.34 -3.26
CA VAL A 292 12.26 4.95 -1.94
C VAL A 292 12.92 4.02 -0.95
N SER A 293 13.76 4.54 -0.08
CA SER A 293 14.39 3.78 1.01
C SER A 293 14.34 4.57 2.31
N CYS A 294 14.26 3.88 3.44
CA CYS A 294 14.31 4.49 4.76
C CYS A 294 15.39 3.89 5.65
N SER A 295 15.74 4.64 6.69
CA SER A 295 16.69 4.24 7.71
C SER A 295 16.36 4.89 9.05
N ALA A 296 16.84 4.24 10.12
CA ALA A 296 16.88 4.77 11.48
C ALA A 296 18.03 5.78 11.65
N SER A 297 18.06 6.79 10.79
CA SER A 297 19.02 7.89 10.80
C SER A 297 18.29 9.23 10.78
N LYS A 298 18.87 10.25 11.39
CA LYS A 298 18.23 11.57 11.53
C LYS A 298 18.31 12.42 10.26
N ALA A 299 19.49 12.49 9.65
CA ALA A 299 19.75 13.41 8.53
C ALA A 299 19.15 12.90 7.20
N ASP A 300 19.12 11.59 7.04
CA ASP A 300 18.69 10.89 5.84
C ASP A 300 17.70 9.78 6.20
N SER A 301 16.64 10.12 6.94
CA SER A 301 15.64 9.15 7.41
C SER A 301 14.89 8.47 6.27
N LEU A 302 14.59 9.21 5.21
CA LEU A 302 13.94 8.73 3.99
C LEU A 302 14.68 9.30 2.78
N THR A 303 14.89 8.50 1.76
CA THR A 303 15.53 8.93 0.52
C THR A 303 14.72 8.48 -0.69
N LEU A 304 14.50 9.42 -1.61
CA LEU A 304 13.93 9.20 -2.93
C LEU A 304 15.06 9.22 -3.96
N ALA A 305 15.24 8.11 -4.64
CA ALA A 305 16.15 7.94 -5.76
C ALA A 305 15.38 8.00 -7.07
N TRP A 306 15.38 9.17 -7.70
CA TRP A 306 14.71 9.41 -8.98
C TRP A 306 15.50 8.74 -10.11
N LEU A 307 14.85 7.83 -10.84
CA LEU A 307 15.47 7.09 -11.93
C LEU A 307 15.34 7.88 -13.22
N ALA A 308 16.44 8.43 -13.73
CA ALA A 308 16.44 9.08 -15.03
C ALA A 308 16.40 8.03 -16.15
N LYS A 309 15.43 8.13 -17.07
CA LYS A 309 15.26 7.16 -18.19
C LYS A 309 16.46 7.12 -19.16
N LYS A 310 17.25 8.20 -19.26
CA LYS A 310 18.29 8.35 -20.29
C LYS A 310 19.73 8.15 -19.77
N ASP A 311 20.03 8.55 -18.54
CA ASP A 311 21.43 8.73 -18.13
C ASP A 311 21.94 7.72 -17.10
N LYS A 312 21.13 6.74 -16.65
CA LYS A 312 21.45 5.86 -15.50
C LYS A 312 21.98 6.63 -14.27
N LYS A 313 21.66 7.93 -14.19
CA LYS A 313 21.98 8.80 -13.05
C LYS A 313 20.78 8.81 -12.13
N VAL A 314 21.08 8.75 -10.85
CA VAL A 314 20.08 8.81 -9.78
C VAL A 314 20.19 10.18 -9.14
N LYS A 315 19.10 10.93 -9.15
CA LYS A 315 18.99 12.15 -8.34
C LYS A 315 18.41 11.75 -7.00
N LEU A 316 19.04 12.21 -5.91
CA LEU A 316 18.58 11.92 -4.55
C LEU A 316 17.79 13.10 -3.99
N THR A 317 16.71 12.79 -3.28
CA THR A 317 15.97 13.74 -2.44
C THR A 317 15.86 13.12 -1.06
N LYS A 318 16.32 13.82 -0.03
CA LYS A 318 16.41 13.31 1.33
C LYS A 318 15.39 14.02 2.22
N PHE A 319 14.75 13.27 3.10
CA PHE A 319 13.84 13.78 4.13
C PHE A 319 14.42 13.43 5.50
N SER A 320 14.22 14.34 6.44
CA SER A 320 14.75 14.22 7.80
C SER A 320 13.61 14.14 8.81
N VAL A 321 13.68 13.10 9.65
CA VAL A 321 12.82 12.89 10.81
C VAL A 321 13.72 12.74 12.03
N SER A 322 13.29 13.28 13.17
CA SER A 322 14.12 13.51 14.34
C SER A 322 14.87 12.26 14.85
N LEU A 323 14.22 11.11 14.85
CA LEU A 323 14.75 9.82 15.31
C LEU A 323 14.89 8.77 14.19
N GLY A 324 14.59 9.13 12.94
CA GLY A 324 14.57 8.20 11.82
C GLY A 324 13.24 7.48 11.62
N ILE A 325 13.20 6.63 10.59
CA ILE A 325 11.99 5.97 10.09
C ILE A 325 12.23 4.45 10.08
N ASN A 326 11.27 3.68 10.60
CA ASN A 326 11.32 2.22 10.55
C ASN A 326 10.83 1.71 9.19
N GLU A 327 9.62 2.10 8.82
CA GLU A 327 8.96 1.67 7.59
C GLU A 327 8.14 2.84 7.02
N PHE A 328 7.77 2.72 5.75
CA PHE A 328 6.94 3.69 5.05
C PHE A 328 6.06 2.96 4.03
N ASP A 329 5.04 3.66 3.57
CA ASP A 329 4.21 3.26 2.44
C ASP A 329 3.92 4.43 1.51
N TYR A 330 3.57 4.13 0.26
CA TYR A 330 3.26 5.11 -0.77
C TYR A 330 1.85 4.92 -1.33
N HIS A 331 1.02 5.95 -1.19
CA HIS A 331 -0.33 5.94 -1.72
C HIS A 331 -0.42 6.60 -3.10
N LYS A 332 -0.67 5.78 -4.14
CA LYS A 332 -0.68 6.23 -5.55
C LYS A 332 -1.72 7.32 -5.87
N LYS A 333 -2.94 7.24 -5.33
CA LYS A 333 -4.04 8.16 -5.70
C LYS A 333 -3.82 9.57 -5.15
N LEU A 334 -3.39 9.67 -3.90
CA LEU A 334 -3.12 10.93 -3.22
C LEU A 334 -1.70 11.44 -3.49
N ASN A 335 -0.81 10.57 -4.00
CA ASN A 335 0.60 10.86 -4.22
C ASN A 335 1.30 11.33 -2.93
N ILE A 336 1.08 10.58 -1.84
CA ILE A 336 1.63 10.86 -0.51
C ILE A 336 2.44 9.66 -0.05
N ILE A 337 3.57 9.93 0.61
CA ILE A 337 4.36 8.93 1.33
C ILE A 337 4.01 9.04 2.81
N ALA A 338 3.58 7.96 3.43
CA ALA A 338 3.37 7.88 4.87
C ALA A 338 4.57 7.18 5.51
N SER A 339 5.23 7.80 6.48
CA SER A 339 6.40 7.24 7.17
C SER A 339 6.10 7.01 8.65
N ALA A 340 6.40 5.80 9.15
CA ALA A 340 6.40 5.46 10.57
C ALA A 340 7.71 5.90 11.23
N GLY A 341 7.63 6.97 12.02
CA GLY A 341 8.76 7.49 12.79
C GLY A 341 9.04 6.66 14.03
N ILE A 342 10.32 6.57 14.39
CA ILE A 342 10.74 6.05 15.71
C ILE A 342 10.28 6.99 16.83
N ASP A 343 10.02 8.26 16.52
CA ASP A 343 9.50 9.29 17.41
C ASP A 343 7.98 9.22 17.66
N THR A 344 7.38 8.04 17.45
CA THR A 344 5.95 7.73 17.62
C THR A 344 5.00 8.51 16.71
N THR A 345 5.55 9.30 15.77
CA THR A 345 4.77 10.07 14.81
C THR A 345 4.64 9.37 13.47
N ILE A 346 3.51 9.58 12.80
CA ILE A 346 3.35 9.23 11.39
C ILE A 346 3.40 10.54 10.60
N CYS A 347 4.40 10.68 9.73
CA CYS A 347 4.54 11.86 8.88
C CYS A 347 4.03 11.56 7.48
N LEU A 348 3.25 12.48 6.92
CA LEU A 348 2.77 12.44 5.55
C LEU A 348 3.60 13.40 4.70
N TRP A 349 4.20 12.90 3.63
CA TRP A 349 5.11 13.64 2.77
C TRP A 349 4.57 13.74 1.36
N ASN A 350 4.71 14.92 0.76
CA ASN A 350 4.62 15.05 -0.68
C ASN A 350 5.99 14.67 -1.28
N PRO A 351 6.08 13.70 -2.20
CA PRO A 351 7.36 13.26 -2.78
C PRO A 351 8.19 14.39 -3.39
N TYR A 352 7.56 15.47 -3.85
CA TYR A 352 8.23 16.61 -4.48
C TYR A 352 8.67 17.71 -3.50
N HIS A 353 8.19 17.68 -2.25
CA HIS A 353 8.48 18.69 -1.23
C HIS A 353 9.07 18.05 0.03
N ALA A 354 10.39 18.05 0.14
CA ALA A 354 11.10 17.34 1.21
C ALA A 354 11.33 18.13 2.50
N ASN A 355 11.17 19.46 2.48
CA ASN A 355 11.55 20.31 3.61
C ASN A 355 10.62 20.16 4.81
N LYS A 356 9.33 19.83 4.59
CA LYS A 356 8.34 19.74 5.66
C LYS A 356 7.27 18.71 5.31
N PRO A 357 6.82 17.89 6.28
CA PRO A 357 5.68 17.01 6.06
C PRO A 357 4.40 17.83 5.85
N VAL A 358 3.52 17.32 5.01
CA VAL A 358 2.19 17.86 4.74
C VAL A 358 1.31 17.75 5.99
N GLY A 359 1.47 16.67 6.74
CA GLY A 359 0.75 16.42 7.99
C GLY A 359 1.54 15.51 8.92
N VAL A 360 1.29 15.64 10.22
CA VAL A 360 1.89 14.80 11.26
C VAL A 360 0.78 14.26 12.15
N LEU A 361 0.64 12.94 12.18
CA LEU A 361 -0.32 12.24 13.02
C LEU A 361 0.36 11.77 14.30
N ARG A 362 -0.23 12.12 15.45
CA ARG A 362 0.32 11.82 16.79
C ARG A 362 -0.70 11.05 17.63
N ALA A 363 -0.98 9.82 17.20
CA ALA A 363 -1.93 8.95 17.88
C ALA A 363 -1.24 7.86 18.74
N HIS A 364 0.07 7.64 18.57
CA HIS A 364 0.79 6.55 19.22
C HIS A 364 1.67 7.05 20.37
N SER A 365 1.62 6.32 21.48
CA SER A 365 2.49 6.50 22.65
C SER A 365 3.78 5.66 22.59
N CYS A 366 3.89 4.77 21.59
CA CYS A 366 5.03 3.88 21.36
C CYS A 366 5.53 3.99 19.91
N VAL A 367 6.71 3.42 19.66
CA VAL A 367 7.31 3.35 18.32
C VAL A 367 6.33 2.74 17.32
N VAL A 368 6.16 3.41 16.18
CA VAL A 368 5.32 2.89 15.09
C VAL A 368 6.15 1.87 14.31
N ALA A 369 5.67 0.62 14.30
CA ALA A 369 6.37 -0.48 13.63
C ALA A 369 6.25 -0.39 12.11
N GLY A 370 5.09 0.04 11.58
CA GLY A 370 4.82 0.10 10.16
C GLY A 370 3.61 0.93 9.76
N VAL A 371 3.55 1.29 8.48
CA VAL A 371 2.38 1.86 7.79
C VAL A 371 2.18 1.05 6.51
N LYS A 372 0.93 0.72 6.17
CA LYS A 372 0.53 -0.06 4.99
C LYS A 372 -0.78 0.45 4.41
#